data_AF-A0A3B9XKE2-F1
#
_entry.id   AF-A0A3B9XKE2-F1
#
_cell.length_a   1.000
_cell.length_b   1.000
_cell.length_c   1.000
_cell.angle_alpha   90.00
_cell.angle_beta   90.00
_cell.angle_gamma   90.00
#
_symmetry.space_group_name_H-M   'P 1'
#
loop_
_entity.id
_entity.type
_entity.pdbx_description
1 polymer ?
#
loop_
_entity_poly.entity_id
_entity_poly.type
_entity_poly.pdbx_seq_one_letter_code
_entity_poly.pdbx_strand_id
1 'polypeptide(L)'
;MTLMWVALGAMAVMGIVIVIVPLLTFRPKQELSGDVINAAVFKDRLKELDQDLVDGRIVQSEYDQLKQELELTLLNDVSVSESKRGKIHSGKWLAIPLLVLVPALAFFIYWTEGYRVEISEWFTTQERMARVMPMMMSGNFDAVEKEGIGVDDFIRALQRQLQSTPDDAQGWYLLGVSY
;
A
#
# COMPACT_ATOMS: atom_id res chain seq x y z
N MET A 1 -17.83 5.61 17.84
CA MET A 1 -17.42 4.21 17.61
C MET A 1 -17.60 3.78 16.15
N THR A 2 -18.79 3.89 15.56
CA THR A 2 -19.06 3.51 14.14
C THR A 2 -18.29 4.34 13.10
N LEU A 3 -18.08 5.63 13.37
CA LEU A 3 -17.41 6.56 12.46
C LEU A 3 -15.94 6.19 12.19
N MET A 4 -15.26 5.63 13.20
CA MET A 4 -13.88 5.14 13.05
C MET A 4 -13.81 3.91 12.14
N TRP A 5 -14.74 2.96 12.31
CA TRP A 5 -14.83 1.77 11.46
C TRP A 5 -15.18 2.11 10.01
N VAL A 6 -16.02 3.13 9.80
CA VAL A 6 -16.34 3.64 8.45
C VAL A 6 -15.11 4.28 7.81
N ALA A 7 -14.35 5.10 8.55
CA ALA A 7 -13.12 5.70 8.05
C ALA A 7 -12.06 4.64 7.70
N LEU A 8 -11.89 3.63 8.57
CA LEU A 8 -10.97 2.51 8.36
C LEU A 8 -11.36 1.69 7.12
N GLY A 9 -12.65 1.35 6.99
CA GLY A 9 -13.19 0.64 5.84
C GLY A 9 -13.01 1.42 4.54
N ALA A 10 -13.26 2.74 4.56
CA ALA A 10 -13.06 3.61 3.42
C ALA A 10 -11.58 3.67 2.97
N MET A 11 -10.64 3.77 3.90
CA MET A 11 -9.20 3.74 3.59
C MET A 11 -8.78 2.38 3.01
N ALA A 12 -9.29 1.28 3.55
CA ALA A 12 -8.99 -0.06 3.03
C ALA A 12 -9.50 -0.24 1.60
N VAL A 13 -10.75 0.16 1.32
CA VAL A 13 -11.33 0.12 -0.02
C VAL A 13 -10.53 1.00 -0.99
N MET A 14 -10.13 2.21 -0.57
CA MET A 14 -9.33 3.11 -1.38
C MET A 14 -7.97 2.49 -1.74
N GLY A 15 -7.29 1.85 -0.77
CA GLY A 15 -6.04 1.13 -1.03
C GLY A 15 -6.22 -0.01 -2.03
N ILE A 16 -7.29 -0.79 -1.91
CA ILE A 16 -7.61 -1.87 -2.86
C ILE A 16 -7.81 -1.31 -4.27
N VAL A 17 -8.56 -0.21 -4.42
CA VAL A 17 -8.82 0.42 -5.72
C VAL A 17 -7.52 0.93 -6.35
N ILE A 18 -6.65 1.59 -5.58
CA ILE A 18 -5.37 2.12 -6.05
C ILE A 18 -4.47 1.01 -6.61
N VAL A 19 -4.55 -0.22 -6.09
CA VAL A 19 -3.73 -1.35 -6.57
C VAL A 19 -4.42 -2.14 -7.67
N ILE A 20 -5.71 -2.44 -7.55
CA ILE A 20 -6.43 -3.27 -8.52
C ILE A 20 -6.63 -2.52 -9.84
N VAL A 21 -6.91 -1.21 -9.82
CA VAL A 21 -7.13 -0.42 -11.03
C VAL A 21 -5.91 -0.47 -11.98
N PRO A 22 -4.68 -0.11 -11.56
CA PRO A 22 -3.52 -0.24 -12.42
C PRO A 22 -3.22 -1.69 -12.78
N LEU A 23 -3.44 -2.67 -11.89
CA LEU A 23 -3.21 -4.07 -12.23
C LEU A 23 -4.12 -4.58 -13.37
N LEU A 24 -5.39 -4.14 -13.39
CA LEU A 24 -6.35 -4.48 -14.43
C LEU A 24 -6.19 -3.63 -15.70
N THR A 25 -5.72 -2.38 -15.58
CA THR A 25 -5.52 -1.47 -16.72
C THR A 25 -4.15 -1.58 -17.38
N PHE A 26 -3.13 -2.10 -16.70
CA PHE A 26 -1.83 -2.40 -17.29
C PHE A 26 -1.90 -3.63 -18.21
N ARG A 27 -2.34 -3.37 -19.43
CA ARG A 27 -1.97 -4.18 -20.59
C ARG A 27 -0.52 -3.84 -20.90
N PRO A 28 0.44 -4.78 -20.75
CA PRO A 28 1.77 -4.53 -21.27
C PRO A 28 1.59 -4.15 -22.73
N LYS A 29 2.13 -3.00 -23.14
CA LYS A 29 2.26 -2.70 -24.56
C LYS A 29 2.99 -3.91 -25.12
N GLN A 30 2.30 -4.71 -25.92
CA GLN A 30 2.99 -5.61 -26.83
C GLN A 30 3.82 -4.66 -27.68
N GLU A 31 5.09 -4.52 -27.32
CA GLU A 31 6.08 -4.11 -28.31
C GLU A 31 5.77 -4.97 -29.52
N LEU A 32 5.47 -4.31 -30.64
CA LEU A 32 5.08 -4.95 -31.90
C LEU A 32 5.97 -6.18 -32.04
N SER A 33 5.36 -7.38 -32.03
CA SER A 33 6.12 -8.64 -32.01
C SER A 33 7.23 -8.53 -33.05
N GLY A 34 8.47 -8.87 -32.71
CA GLY A 34 9.59 -8.80 -33.67
C GLY A 34 9.23 -9.42 -35.02
N ASP A 35 8.38 -10.44 -34.99
CA ASP A 35 7.76 -11.13 -36.14
C ASP A 35 6.99 -10.19 -37.10
N VAL A 36 6.27 -9.19 -36.57
CA VAL A 36 5.53 -8.19 -37.37
C VAL A 36 6.49 -7.22 -38.06
N ILE A 37 7.56 -6.82 -37.36
CA ILE A 37 8.60 -5.95 -37.91
C ILE A 37 9.40 -6.70 -38.99
N ASN A 38 9.78 -7.95 -38.72
CA ASN A 38 10.52 -8.81 -39.65
C ASN A 38 9.71 -9.12 -40.91
N ALA A 39 8.40 -9.38 -40.78
CA ALA A 39 7.52 -9.60 -41.92
C ALA A 39 7.33 -8.34 -42.79
N ALA A 40 7.33 -7.14 -42.19
CA ALA A 40 7.26 -5.89 -42.94
C ALA A 40 8.55 -5.65 -43.73
N VAL A 41 9.71 -5.82 -43.09
CA VAL A 41 11.03 -5.69 -43.74
C VAL A 41 11.21 -6.71 -44.87
N PHE A 42 10.76 -7.96 -44.67
CA PHE A 42 10.77 -8.98 -45.72
C PHE A 42 9.99 -8.55 -46.96
N LYS A 43 8.77 -8.01 -46.77
CA LYS A 43 7.93 -7.54 -47.88
C LYS A 43 8.57 -6.39 -48.65
N ASP A 44 9.21 -5.46 -47.94
CA ASP A 44 9.91 -4.35 -48.58
C ASP A 44 11.10 -4.84 -49.42
N ARG A 45 11.89 -5.77 -48.88
CA ARG A 45 13.03 -6.39 -49.60
C ARG A 45 12.60 -7.20 -50.82
N LEU A 46 11.50 -7.94 -50.71
CA LEU A 46 10.96 -8.71 -51.84
C LEU A 46 10.48 -7.79 -52.97
N LYS A 47 9.91 -6.63 -52.62
CA LYS A 47 9.50 -5.61 -53.59
C LYS A 47 10.68 -4.95 -54.30
N GLU A 48 11.78 -4.72 -53.60
CA GLU A 48 13.04 -4.25 -54.22
C GLU A 48 13.56 -5.28 -55.22
N LEU A 49 13.53 -6.57 -54.85
CA LEU A 49 13.98 -7.67 -55.72
C LEU A 49 13.11 -7.81 -56.98
N ASP A 50 11.79 -7.67 -56.84
CA ASP A 50 10.85 -7.65 -57.96
C ASP A 50 11.13 -6.47 -58.91
N GLN A 51 11.47 -5.30 -58.37
CA GLN A 51 11.83 -4.13 -59.18
C GLN A 51 13.15 -4.35 -59.94
N ASP A 52 14.17 -4.91 -59.29
CA ASP A 52 15.45 -5.19 -59.94
C ASP A 52 15.32 -6.25 -61.06
N LEU A 53 14.41 -7.22 -60.92
CA LEU A 53 14.07 -8.18 -61.98
C LEU A 53 13.38 -7.49 -63.17
N VAL A 54 12.39 -6.63 -62.89
CA VAL A 54 11.64 -5.89 -63.93
C VAL A 54 12.55 -4.92 -64.67
N ASP A 55 13.46 -4.26 -63.95
CA ASP A 55 14.45 -3.33 -64.51
C ASP A 55 15.60 -4.07 -65.24
N GLY A 56 15.59 -5.41 -65.23
CA GLY A 56 16.58 -6.26 -65.90
C GLY A 56 17.97 -6.19 -65.28
N ARG A 57 18.09 -5.75 -64.02
CA ARG A 57 19.35 -5.68 -63.28
C ARG A 57 19.83 -7.04 -62.79
N ILE A 58 18.89 -7.94 -62.54
CA ILE A 58 19.13 -9.33 -62.15
C ILE A 58 18.39 -10.28 -63.09
N VAL A 59 18.92 -11.48 -63.25
CA VAL A 59 18.31 -12.52 -64.10
C VAL A 59 17.36 -13.39 -63.25
N GLN A 60 16.37 -14.05 -63.86
CA GLN A 60 15.39 -14.88 -63.14
C GLN A 60 16.04 -15.91 -62.19
N SER A 61 17.16 -16.52 -62.59
CA SER A 61 17.89 -17.48 -61.76
C SER A 61 18.50 -16.86 -60.50
N GLU A 62 18.92 -15.59 -60.56
CA GLU A 62 19.47 -14.85 -59.41
C GLU A 62 18.34 -14.41 -58.47
N TYR A 63 17.20 -13.99 -59.04
CA TYR A 63 16.00 -13.67 -58.26
C TYR A 63 15.53 -14.86 -57.43
N ASP A 64 15.43 -16.05 -58.03
CA ASP A 64 14.96 -17.26 -57.34
C ASP A 64 15.90 -17.65 -56.18
N GLN A 65 17.22 -17.49 -56.36
CA GLN A 65 18.22 -17.72 -55.31
C GLN A 65 18.10 -16.71 -54.17
N LEU A 66 18.05 -15.42 -54.48
CA LEU A 66 17.96 -14.34 -53.49
C LEU A 66 16.65 -14.41 -52.69
N LYS A 67 15.55 -14.77 -53.36
CA LYS A 67 14.26 -15.01 -52.69
C LYS A 67 14.35 -16.16 -51.70
N GLN A 68 14.98 -17.27 -52.10
CA GLN A 68 15.15 -18.43 -51.23
C GLN A 68 16.02 -18.11 -49.99
N GLU A 69 17.09 -17.34 -50.16
CA GLU A 69 17.90 -16.86 -49.04
C GLU A 69 17.08 -15.97 -48.09
N LEU A 70 16.28 -15.06 -48.64
CA LEU A 70 15.43 -14.17 -47.84
C LEU A 70 14.38 -14.94 -47.01
N GLU A 71 13.80 -16.00 -47.57
CA GLU A 71 12.87 -16.90 -46.88
C GLU A 71 13.55 -17.66 -45.74
N LEU A 72 14.78 -18.15 -45.96
CA LEU A 72 15.58 -18.83 -44.93
C LEU A 72 15.97 -17.89 -43.79
N THR A 73 16.35 -16.64 -44.11
CA THR A 73 16.65 -15.61 -43.10
C THR A 73 15.41 -15.31 -42.25
N LEU A 74 14.23 -15.16 -42.88
CA LEU A 74 12.98 -14.92 -42.14
C LEU A 74 12.67 -16.07 -41.17
N LEU A 75 12.83 -17.33 -41.62
CA LEU A 75 12.58 -18.50 -40.77
C LEU A 75 13.53 -18.55 -39.56
N ASN A 76 14.82 -18.24 -39.78
CA ASN A 76 15.80 -18.18 -38.70
C ASN A 76 15.49 -17.05 -37.71
N ASP A 77 15.17 -15.85 -38.18
CA ASP A 77 14.88 -14.71 -37.30
C ASP A 77 13.62 -14.92 -36.44
N VAL A 78 12.58 -15.57 -36.98
CA VAL A 78 11.38 -15.95 -36.21
C VAL A 78 11.72 -16.97 -35.13
N SER A 79 12.53 -17.98 -35.44
CA SER A 79 12.91 -19.03 -34.48
C SER A 79 13.78 -18.49 -33.33
N VAL A 80 14.67 -17.53 -33.61
CA VAL A 80 15.51 -16.85 -32.60
C VAL A 80 14.66 -15.92 -31.73
N SER A 81 13.66 -15.26 -32.30
CA SER A 81 12.68 -14.43 -31.57
C SER A 81 11.89 -15.27 -30.56
N GLU A 82 11.37 -16.44 -30.95
CA GLU A 82 10.68 -17.36 -30.03
C GLU A 82 11.59 -17.86 -28.91
N SER A 83 12.83 -18.21 -29.21
CA SER A 83 13.84 -18.64 -28.24
C SER A 83 14.20 -17.55 -27.22
N LYS A 84 14.33 -16.29 -27.69
CA LYS A 84 14.56 -15.11 -26.82
C LYS A 84 13.32 -14.65 -26.08
N ARG A 85 12.14 -15.12 -26.46
CA ARG A 85 10.90 -15.01 -25.67
C ARG A 85 10.92 -15.95 -24.47
N GLY A 86 12.07 -16.05 -23.79
CA GLY A 86 12.11 -16.50 -22.40
C GLY A 86 11.08 -15.67 -21.65
N LYS A 87 10.17 -16.35 -20.93
CA LYS A 87 9.09 -15.73 -20.16
C LYS A 87 9.68 -14.56 -19.36
N ILE A 88 9.52 -13.34 -19.87
CA ILE A 88 9.70 -12.15 -19.06
C ILE A 88 8.53 -12.25 -18.09
N HIS A 89 8.78 -12.89 -16.95
CA HIS A 89 7.88 -12.89 -15.82
C HIS A 89 7.79 -11.42 -15.41
N SER A 90 6.84 -10.70 -16.00
CA SER A 90 6.52 -9.34 -15.57
C SER A 90 6.33 -9.43 -14.06
N GLY A 91 6.91 -8.50 -13.30
CA GLY A 91 6.92 -8.48 -11.83
C GLY A 91 5.53 -8.54 -11.16
N LYS A 92 4.45 -8.68 -11.93
CA LYS A 92 3.10 -9.07 -11.51
C LYS A 92 3.07 -10.27 -10.55
N TRP A 93 4.03 -11.19 -10.61
CA TRP A 93 4.10 -12.31 -9.65
C TRP A 93 4.45 -11.87 -8.22
N LEU A 94 5.14 -10.72 -8.04
CA LEU A 94 5.38 -10.11 -6.73
C LEU A 94 4.24 -9.18 -6.28
N ALA A 95 3.39 -8.70 -7.19
CA ALA A 95 2.32 -7.78 -6.84
C ALA A 95 1.24 -8.45 -5.96
N ILE A 96 0.93 -9.72 -6.23
CA ILE A 96 -0.07 -10.50 -5.48
C ILE A 96 0.37 -10.75 -4.02
N PRO A 97 1.57 -11.28 -3.73
CA PRO A 97 1.99 -11.48 -2.35
C PRO A 97 2.13 -10.15 -1.60
N LEU A 98 2.56 -9.07 -2.25
CA LEU A 98 2.68 -7.75 -1.60
C LEU A 98 1.31 -7.15 -1.24
N LEU A 99 0.30 -7.35 -2.09
CA LEU A 99 -1.09 -6.94 -1.83
C LEU A 99 -1.67 -7.63 -0.58
N VAL A 100 -1.28 -8.88 -0.31
CA VAL A 100 -1.78 -9.64 0.85
C VAL A 100 -0.92 -9.39 2.09
N LEU A 101 0.40 -9.29 1.92
CA LEU A 101 1.34 -9.16 3.03
C LEU A 101 1.20 -7.81 3.73
N VAL A 102 1.01 -6.71 2.98
CA VAL A 102 0.91 -5.36 3.56
C VAL A 102 -0.31 -5.20 4.48
N PRO A 103 -1.55 -5.56 4.08
CA PRO A 103 -2.71 -5.55 4.97
C PRO A 103 -2.59 -6.54 6.12
N ALA A 104 -2.02 -7.73 5.89
CA ALA A 104 -1.82 -8.72 6.94
C ALA A 104 -0.86 -8.23 8.02
N LEU A 105 0.23 -7.57 7.62
CA LEU A 105 1.19 -6.98 8.55
C LEU A 105 0.60 -5.78 9.30
N ALA A 106 -0.15 -4.93 8.60
CA ALA A 106 -0.88 -3.81 9.22
C ALA A 106 -1.91 -4.31 10.24
N PHE A 107 -2.65 -5.37 9.92
CA PHE A 107 -3.59 -6.02 10.83
C PHE A 107 -2.87 -6.65 12.02
N PHE A 108 -1.76 -7.35 11.79
CA PHE A 108 -0.96 -7.95 12.85
C PHE A 108 -0.41 -6.89 13.81
N ILE A 109 0.16 -5.81 13.29
CA ILE A 109 0.65 -4.67 14.09
C ILE A 109 -0.51 -4.03 14.85
N TYR A 110 -1.65 -3.77 14.21
CA TYR A 110 -2.83 -3.22 14.90
C TYR A 110 -3.33 -4.16 16.00
N TRP A 111 -3.28 -5.46 15.80
CA TRP A 111 -3.66 -6.45 16.80
C TRP A 111 -2.68 -6.47 17.98
N THR A 112 -1.38 -6.37 17.74
CA THR A 112 -0.35 -6.42 18.78
C THR A 112 -0.20 -5.09 19.53
N GLU A 113 -0.34 -3.96 18.84
CA GLU A 113 -0.02 -2.62 19.35
C GLU A 113 -1.27 -1.72 19.51
N GLY A 114 -2.31 -1.93 18.71
CA GLY A 114 -3.56 -1.16 18.78
C GLY A 114 -4.49 -1.59 19.92
N TYR A 115 -4.30 -2.80 20.47
CA TYR A 115 -4.94 -3.26 21.71
C TYR A 115 -4.07 -2.92 22.92
N ARG A 116 -3.65 -1.66 23.06
CA ARG A 116 -3.02 -1.20 24.30
C ARG A 116 -4.10 -0.94 25.33
N VAL A 117 -4.10 -1.79 26.36
CA VAL A 117 -4.84 -1.66 27.63
C VAL A 117 -4.80 -0.22 28.20
N GLU A 118 -3.75 0.54 27.90
CA GLU A 118 -3.60 1.97 28.20
C GLU A 118 -4.75 2.86 27.72
N ILE A 119 -5.38 2.58 26.56
CA ILE A 119 -6.50 3.40 26.08
C ILE A 119 -7.76 3.10 26.93
N SER A 120 -8.02 1.84 27.26
CA SER A 120 -9.13 1.47 28.16
C SER A 120 -8.90 1.94 29.59
N GLU A 121 -7.66 1.91 30.07
CA GLU A 121 -7.29 2.48 31.37
C GLU A 121 -7.45 4.00 31.37
N TRP A 122 -7.05 4.69 30.30
CA TRP A 122 -7.24 6.13 30.19
C TRP A 122 -8.72 6.55 30.26
N PHE A 123 -9.59 5.86 29.54
CA PHE A 123 -11.04 6.14 29.58
C PHE A 123 -11.68 5.78 30.94
N THR A 124 -11.31 4.64 31.52
CA THR A 124 -11.86 4.21 32.82
C THR A 124 -11.34 5.07 33.98
N THR A 125 -10.07 5.51 33.93
CA THR A 125 -9.51 6.45 34.89
C THR A 125 -10.20 7.81 34.79
N GLN A 126 -10.48 8.32 33.59
CA GLN A 126 -11.17 9.61 33.46
C GLN A 126 -12.58 9.60 34.06
N GLU A 127 -13.33 8.52 33.85
CA GLU A 127 -14.69 8.36 34.38
C GLU A 127 -14.71 8.18 35.91
N ARG A 128 -13.75 7.41 36.46
CA ARG A 128 -13.56 7.29 37.92
C ARG A 128 -13.14 8.61 38.56
N MET A 129 -12.20 9.34 37.94
CA MET A 129 -11.74 10.64 38.42
C MET A 129 -12.88 11.66 38.52
N ALA A 130 -13.79 11.70 37.54
CA ALA A 130 -14.95 12.60 37.58
C ALA A 130 -15.89 12.31 38.77
N ARG A 131 -15.98 11.05 39.23
CA ARG A 131 -16.82 10.64 40.35
C ARG A 131 -16.19 10.94 41.71
N VAL A 132 -14.87 10.74 41.84
CA VAL A 132 -14.16 10.88 43.12
C VAL A 132 -13.70 12.29 43.43
N MET A 133 -13.50 13.15 42.42
CA MET A 133 -13.10 14.54 42.58
C MET A 133 -14.03 15.34 43.54
N PRO A 134 -15.37 15.30 43.41
CA PRO A 134 -16.25 16.00 44.36
C PRO A 134 -16.22 15.39 45.77
N MET A 135 -15.99 14.08 45.91
CA MET A 135 -15.89 13.42 47.22
C MET A 135 -14.60 13.84 47.94
N MET A 136 -13.49 14.03 47.22
CA MET A 136 -12.22 14.51 47.77
C MET A 136 -12.26 15.97 48.18
N MET A 137 -12.86 16.84 47.37
CA MET A 137 -13.02 18.25 47.71
C MET A 137 -13.90 18.45 48.94
N SER A 138 -14.77 17.48 49.23
CA SER A 138 -15.57 17.43 50.47
C SER A 138 -14.82 16.83 51.68
N GLY A 139 -13.54 16.46 51.53
CA GLY A 139 -12.70 15.89 52.59
C GLY A 139 -12.91 14.39 52.86
N ASN A 140 -13.60 13.68 51.97
CA ASN A 140 -13.91 12.26 52.14
C ASN A 140 -12.85 11.37 51.45
N PHE A 141 -11.66 11.32 52.04
CA PHE A 141 -10.51 10.55 51.53
C PHE A 141 -10.73 9.03 51.61
N ASP A 142 -11.54 8.55 52.56
CA ASP A 142 -11.90 7.13 52.71
C ASP A 142 -12.68 6.57 51.51
N ALA A 143 -13.46 7.42 50.83
CA ALA A 143 -14.23 7.02 49.64
C ALA A 143 -13.33 6.84 48.41
N VAL A 144 -12.18 7.51 48.37
CA VAL A 144 -11.25 7.50 47.23
C VAL A 144 -10.25 6.36 47.32
N GLU A 145 -9.82 6.03 48.53
CA GLU A 145 -9.04 4.82 48.77
C GLU A 145 -9.82 3.56 48.38
N LYS A 146 -11.14 3.52 48.66
CA LYS A 146 -12.02 2.40 48.28
C LYS A 146 -12.24 2.25 46.77
N GLU A 147 -12.11 3.32 46.00
CA GLU A 147 -12.19 3.28 44.54
C GLU A 147 -10.85 2.87 43.88
N GLY A 148 -9.82 2.61 44.68
CA GLY A 148 -8.54 2.03 44.24
C GLY A 148 -7.66 3.01 43.46
N ILE A 149 -7.78 4.31 43.74
CA ILE A 149 -7.02 5.35 43.06
C ILE A 149 -5.67 5.54 43.76
N GLY A 150 -4.58 5.36 43.01
CA GLY A 150 -3.25 5.66 43.50
C GLY A 150 -3.06 7.15 43.76
N VAL A 151 -2.27 7.48 44.79
CA VAL A 151 -1.94 8.87 45.16
C VAL A 151 -1.31 9.62 43.98
N ASP A 152 -0.50 8.95 43.16
CA ASP A 152 0.13 9.54 41.97
C ASP A 152 -0.88 9.94 40.88
N ASP A 153 -1.90 9.11 40.65
CA ASP A 153 -2.97 9.41 39.69
C ASP A 153 -3.84 10.56 40.20
N PHE A 154 -4.04 10.64 41.52
CA PHE A 154 -4.72 11.75 42.18
C PHE A 154 -3.97 13.08 42.00
N ILE A 155 -2.65 13.12 42.27
CA ILE A 155 -1.83 14.34 42.10
C ILE A 155 -1.89 14.83 40.64
N ARG A 156 -1.78 13.91 39.67
CA ARG A 156 -1.86 14.23 38.23
C ARG A 156 -3.23 14.78 37.83
N ALA A 157 -4.32 14.23 38.37
CA ALA A 157 -5.67 14.69 38.10
C ALA A 157 -5.93 16.07 38.73
N LEU A 158 -5.49 16.29 39.97
CA LEU A 158 -5.60 17.56 40.68
C LEU A 158 -4.83 18.67 39.95
N GLN A 159 -3.61 18.39 39.49
CA GLN A 159 -2.81 19.35 38.72
C GLN A 159 -3.50 19.79 37.42
N ARG A 160 -4.09 18.85 36.67
CA ARG A 160 -4.83 19.18 35.43
C ARG A 160 -6.08 20.02 35.70
N GLN A 161 -6.79 19.74 36.80
CA GLN A 161 -7.99 20.51 37.17
C GLN A 161 -7.64 21.93 37.63
N LEU A 162 -6.54 22.10 38.37
CA LEU A 162 -6.06 23.43 38.77
C LEU A 162 -5.57 24.27 37.58
N GLN A 163 -5.09 23.63 36.52
CA GLN A 163 -4.78 24.31 35.26
C GLN A 163 -6.04 24.85 34.56
N SER A 164 -7.18 24.16 34.66
CA SER A 164 -8.45 24.61 34.06
C SER A 164 -9.25 25.54 34.98
N THR A 165 -9.04 25.44 36.30
CA THR A 165 -9.74 26.22 37.33
C THR A 165 -8.74 26.90 38.27
N PRO A 166 -8.08 27.99 37.83
CA PRO A 166 -6.98 28.60 38.59
C PRO A 166 -7.41 29.28 39.90
N ASP A 167 -8.70 29.63 40.04
CA ASP A 167 -9.25 30.33 41.21
C ASP A 167 -9.58 29.42 42.41
N ASP A 168 -9.35 28.10 42.30
CA ASP A 168 -9.62 27.15 43.38
C ASP A 168 -8.49 27.11 44.43
N ALA A 169 -8.59 28.01 45.41
CA ALA A 169 -7.63 28.11 46.51
C ALA A 169 -7.52 26.82 47.36
N GLN A 170 -8.61 26.05 47.47
CA GLN A 170 -8.64 24.82 48.25
C GLN A 170 -7.90 23.69 47.51
N GLY A 171 -8.06 23.61 46.18
CA GLY A 171 -7.31 22.66 45.36
C GLY A 171 -5.80 22.93 45.36
N TRP A 172 -5.36 24.20 45.30
CA TRP A 172 -3.94 24.55 45.41
C TRP A 172 -3.34 24.18 46.77
N TYR A 173 -4.10 24.35 47.86
CA TYR A 173 -3.69 23.93 49.20
C TYR A 173 -3.51 22.40 49.29
N LEU A 174 -4.48 21.64 48.77
CA LEU A 174 -4.42 20.18 48.72
C LEU A 174 -3.24 19.66 47.90
N LEU A 175 -2.92 20.31 46.77
CA LEU A 175 -1.76 19.97 45.95
C LEU A 175 -0.46 20.16 46.74
N GLY A 176 -0.34 21.25 47.50
CA GLY A 176 0.82 21.53 48.34
C GLY A 176 1.01 20.55 49.51
N VAL A 177 -0.07 19.99 50.05
CA VAL A 177 -0.02 18.98 51.12
C VAL A 177 0.21 17.56 50.57
N SER A 178 -0.09 17.32 49.29
CA SER A 178 0.09 16.02 48.64
C SER A 178 1.53 15.71 48.19
N TYR A 179 2.44 16.68 48.26
CA TYR A 179 3.88 16.57 47.99
C TYR A 179 4.69 16.51 49.28
#